data_AF-A0AAN1WHJ4-F1
#
_entry.id   AF-A0AAN1WHJ4-F1
#
_cell.length_a   1.000
_cell.length_b   1.000
_cell.length_c   1.000
_cell.angle_alpha   90.00
_cell.angle_beta   90.00
_cell.angle_gamma   90.00
#
_symmetry.space_group_name_H-M   'P 1'
#
loop_
_entity.id
_entity.type
_entity.pdbx_description
1 polymer ?
#
loop_
_entity_poly.entity_id
_entity_poly.type
_entity_poly.pdbx_seq_one_letter_code
_entity_poly.pdbx_strand_id
1 'polypeptide(L)'
;MKGVKKDVLFGEIDTRGESCSLEFAGVVSVARRLQPRGFANQINRLLRESGGSVEAIEHTSDPDFYVILDKLSKADIDCIYIGRRTDQNSAVKATLDCSLFLSDGLFRVVPQWCSYKDTRADEIVGGLIEPLFKNELIDIVYIDYGQDEFEKLPDSIEEASRALFSLSGYPKYKKEVL
;
A
#
# COMPACT_ATOMS: atom_id res chain seq x y z
N MET A 1 -18.65 -17.24 3.78
CA MET A 1 -18.02 -18.28 4.63
C MET A 1 -16.56 -17.91 4.77
N LYS A 2 -15.98 -17.89 5.99
CA LYS A 2 -14.54 -17.67 6.18
C LYS A 2 -13.82 -18.99 5.91
N GLY A 3 -12.81 -18.99 5.05
CA GLY A 3 -11.98 -20.15 4.73
C GLY A 3 -10.50 -19.81 4.75
N VAL A 4 -9.66 -20.84 4.62
CA VAL A 4 -8.21 -20.71 4.43
C VAL A 4 -7.84 -21.51 3.19
N LYS A 5 -7.19 -20.87 2.23
CA LYS A 5 -6.60 -21.49 1.05
C LYS A 5 -5.09 -21.59 1.24
N LYS A 6 -4.48 -22.71 0.84
CA LYS A 6 -3.02 -22.86 0.78
C LYS A 6 -2.53 -22.54 -0.62
N ASP A 7 -1.60 -21.60 -0.72
CA ASP A 7 -0.86 -21.26 -1.94
C ASP A 7 0.60 -21.70 -1.82
N VAL A 8 1.16 -22.20 -2.92
CA VAL A 8 2.51 -22.77 -2.96
C VAL A 8 3.60 -21.73 -2.65
N LEU A 9 3.36 -20.47 -3.00
CA LEU A 9 4.33 -19.39 -2.79
C LEU A 9 3.96 -18.53 -1.57
N PHE A 10 2.70 -18.14 -1.49
CA PHE A 10 2.22 -17.16 -0.51
C PHE A 10 1.75 -17.79 0.81
N GLY A 11 1.69 -19.13 0.89
CA GLY A 11 1.34 -19.82 2.14
C GLY A 11 -0.17 -19.79 2.40
N GLU A 12 -0.56 -19.48 3.63
CA GLU A 12 -1.97 -19.44 4.02
C GLU A 12 -2.62 -18.11 3.61
N ILE A 13 -3.77 -18.21 2.95
CA ILE A 13 -4.55 -17.09 2.45
C ILE A 13 -5.94 -17.19 3.06
N ASP A 14 -6.30 -16.20 3.85
CA ASP A 14 -7.62 -16.04 4.43
C ASP A 14 -8.61 -15.64 3.33
N THR A 15 -9.72 -16.37 3.21
CA THR A 15 -10.76 -16.09 2.22
C THR A 15 -12.07 -15.73 2.92
N ARG A 16 -12.74 -14.67 2.45
CA ARG A 16 -14.07 -14.24 2.94
C ARG A 16 -14.92 -13.80 1.75
N GLY A 17 -15.71 -14.75 1.22
CA GLY A 17 -16.43 -14.49 -0.02
C GLY A 17 -15.43 -14.35 -1.17
N GLU A 18 -15.50 -13.23 -1.89
CA GLU A 18 -14.56 -12.90 -2.98
C GLU A 18 -13.29 -12.18 -2.49
N SER A 19 -13.25 -11.75 -1.22
CA SER A 19 -12.08 -11.08 -0.66
C SER A 19 -11.05 -12.09 -0.17
N CYS A 20 -9.80 -11.92 -0.61
CA CYS A 20 -8.64 -12.66 -0.12
C CYS A 20 -7.71 -11.74 0.67
N SER A 21 -7.18 -12.23 1.79
CA SER A 21 -6.18 -11.53 2.58
C SER A 21 -5.03 -12.45 3.00
N LEU A 22 -3.83 -11.91 3.10
CA LEU A 22 -2.65 -12.61 3.58
C LEU A 22 -1.72 -11.67 4.34
N GLU A 23 -0.78 -12.24 5.09
CA GLU A 23 0.24 -11.47 5.80
C GLU A 23 1.21 -10.79 4.83
N PHE A 24 1.44 -9.49 5.00
CA PHE A 24 2.36 -8.71 4.16
C PHE A 24 3.79 -9.27 4.21
N ALA A 25 4.25 -9.71 5.38
CA ALA A 25 5.55 -10.38 5.53
C ALA A 25 5.70 -11.62 4.63
N GLY A 26 4.60 -12.35 4.39
CA GLY A 26 4.56 -13.47 3.45
C GLY A 26 4.81 -13.03 2.01
N VAL A 27 4.17 -11.93 1.59
CA VAL A 27 4.37 -11.32 0.26
C VAL A 27 5.82 -10.84 0.09
N VAL A 28 6.38 -10.14 1.08
CA VAL A 28 7.78 -9.68 1.08
C VAL A 28 8.74 -10.86 0.97
N SER A 29 8.50 -11.95 1.70
CA SER A 29 9.30 -13.17 1.62
C SER A 29 9.29 -13.78 0.21
N VAL A 30 8.14 -13.78 -0.48
CA VAL A 30 8.06 -14.19 -1.89
C VAL A 30 8.82 -13.23 -2.80
N ALA A 31 8.61 -11.92 -2.65
CA ALA A 31 9.26 -10.89 -3.44
C ALA A 31 10.80 -10.98 -3.39
N ARG A 32 11.38 -11.22 -2.20
CA ARG A 32 12.83 -11.40 -2.02
C ARG A 32 13.39 -12.63 -2.77
N ARG A 33 12.59 -13.69 -2.93
CA ARG A 33 13.02 -14.96 -3.54
C ARG A 33 12.88 -14.96 -5.06
N LEU A 34 11.97 -14.17 -5.62
CA LEU A 34 11.67 -14.18 -7.05
C LEU A 34 12.35 -13.04 -7.80
N GLN A 35 12.61 -13.27 -9.09
CA GLN A 35 12.98 -12.20 -10.03
C GLN A 35 11.76 -11.31 -10.32
N PRO A 36 11.94 -10.03 -10.70
CA PRO A 36 10.83 -9.07 -10.88
C PRO A 36 9.66 -9.61 -11.72
N ARG A 37 9.93 -10.06 -12.96
CA ARG A 37 8.92 -10.68 -13.83
C ARG A 37 8.24 -11.89 -13.19
N GLY A 38 8.99 -12.69 -12.44
CA GLY A 38 8.47 -13.84 -11.71
C GLY A 38 7.50 -13.41 -10.62
N PHE A 39 7.85 -12.39 -9.84
CA PHE A 39 6.97 -11.83 -8.81
C PHE A 39 5.70 -11.24 -9.41
N ALA A 40 5.81 -10.37 -10.43
CA ALA A 40 4.68 -9.77 -11.13
C ALA A 40 3.70 -10.82 -11.68
N ASN A 41 4.20 -11.92 -12.27
CA ASN A 41 3.35 -13.01 -12.73
C ASN A 41 2.63 -13.73 -11.58
N GLN A 42 3.28 -13.91 -10.43
CA GLN A 42 2.72 -14.65 -9.31
C GLN A 42 1.69 -13.83 -8.53
N ILE A 43 1.88 -12.51 -8.41
CA ILE A 43 0.87 -11.64 -7.81
C ILE A 43 -0.38 -11.55 -8.70
N ASN A 44 -0.20 -11.44 -10.02
CA ASN A 44 -1.31 -11.43 -10.99
C ASN A 44 -2.05 -12.77 -11.03
N ARG A 45 -1.33 -13.91 -10.96
CA ARG A 45 -1.96 -15.23 -10.76
C ARG A 45 -2.83 -15.25 -9.50
N LEU A 46 -2.28 -14.77 -8.38
CA LEU A 46 -3.00 -14.76 -7.12
C LEU A 46 -4.27 -13.89 -7.19
N LEU A 47 -4.17 -12.70 -7.79
CA LEU A 47 -5.32 -11.81 -8.02
C LEU A 47 -6.40 -12.50 -8.84
N ARG A 48 -6.05 -13.10 -9.97
CA ARG A 48 -6.98 -13.83 -10.85
C ARG A 48 -7.70 -14.98 -10.12
N GLU A 49 -6.98 -15.72 -9.29
CA GLU A 49 -7.53 -16.81 -8.48
C GLU A 49 -8.37 -16.32 -7.28
N SER A 50 -8.31 -15.02 -6.97
CA SER A 50 -8.94 -14.37 -5.81
C SER A 50 -10.04 -13.39 -6.23
N GLY A 51 -10.64 -13.57 -7.41
CA GLY A 51 -11.70 -12.68 -7.90
C GLY A 51 -11.24 -11.24 -8.21
N GLY A 52 -9.92 -11.04 -8.36
CA GLY A 52 -9.32 -9.75 -8.72
C GLY A 52 -9.03 -8.82 -7.55
N SER A 53 -9.12 -9.26 -6.29
CA SER A 53 -8.80 -8.41 -5.13
C SER A 53 -8.04 -9.18 -4.04
N VAL A 54 -6.91 -8.63 -3.61
CA VAL A 54 -6.07 -9.19 -2.55
C VAL A 54 -5.62 -8.09 -1.60
N GLU A 55 -5.85 -8.28 -0.29
CA GLU A 55 -5.31 -7.41 0.77
C GLU A 55 -4.11 -8.06 1.46
N ALA A 56 -2.95 -7.40 1.43
CA ALA A 56 -1.79 -7.77 2.22
C ALA A 56 -1.80 -6.96 3.52
N ILE A 57 -2.11 -7.65 4.62
CA ILE A 57 -2.27 -7.05 5.95
C ILE A 57 -0.91 -6.88 6.61
N GLU A 58 -0.63 -5.68 7.11
CA GLU A 58 0.57 -5.38 7.87
C GLU A 58 0.18 -4.78 9.24
N HIS A 59 0.83 -5.27 10.28
CA HIS A 59 0.59 -4.87 11.66
C HIS A 59 1.58 -3.83 12.17
N THR A 60 2.63 -3.52 11.41
CA THR A 60 3.52 -2.39 11.66
C THR A 60 3.16 -1.16 10.82
N SER A 61 3.70 -0.01 11.23
CA SER A 61 3.63 1.26 10.49
C SER A 61 4.87 1.49 9.64
N ASP A 62 5.86 0.59 9.67
CA ASP A 62 7.09 0.64 8.88
C ASP A 62 7.26 -0.66 8.05
N PRO A 63 6.38 -0.92 7.07
CA PRO A 63 6.50 -2.08 6.19
C PRO A 63 7.73 -1.99 5.28
N ASP A 64 8.29 -3.15 4.93
CA ASP A 64 9.26 -3.33 3.83
C ASP A 64 8.62 -3.12 2.43
N PHE A 65 7.80 -2.07 2.25
CA PHE A 65 7.02 -1.81 1.05
C PHE A 65 7.87 -1.63 -0.20
N TYR A 66 9.05 -1.03 -0.06
CA TYR A 66 10.02 -0.86 -1.15
C TYR A 66 10.38 -2.20 -1.81
N VAL A 67 10.40 -3.32 -1.06
CA VAL A 67 10.73 -4.64 -1.60
C VAL A 67 9.71 -5.10 -2.65
N ILE A 68 8.44 -4.69 -2.51
CA ILE A 68 7.39 -4.99 -3.48
C ILE A 68 7.54 -4.11 -4.72
N LEU A 69 7.76 -2.80 -4.51
CA LEU A 69 7.92 -1.85 -5.60
C LEU A 69 9.15 -2.16 -6.46
N ASP A 70 10.27 -2.58 -5.85
CA ASP A 70 11.48 -2.99 -6.58
C ASP A 70 11.26 -4.23 -7.50
N LYS A 71 10.12 -4.91 -7.37
CA LYS A 71 9.73 -6.07 -8.18
C LYS A 71 8.67 -5.75 -9.23
N LEU A 72 8.01 -4.60 -9.13
CA LEU A 72 6.96 -4.16 -10.03
C LEU A 72 7.45 -2.95 -10.80
N SER A 73 7.55 -3.08 -12.12
CA SER A 73 7.84 -1.93 -12.96
C SER A 73 6.60 -1.04 -13.08
N LYS A 74 6.81 0.21 -13.46
CA LYS A 74 5.71 1.12 -13.82
C LYS A 74 4.79 0.56 -14.92
N ALA A 75 5.29 -0.31 -15.79
CA ALA A 75 4.47 -0.97 -16.81
C ALA A 75 3.57 -2.10 -16.25
N ASP A 76 3.84 -2.58 -15.03
CA ASP A 76 3.03 -3.58 -14.35
C ASP A 76 1.87 -2.94 -13.55
N ILE A 77 1.91 -1.60 -13.34
CA ILE A 77 1.00 -0.86 -12.46
C ILE A 77 0.27 0.21 -13.28
N ASP A 78 -1.04 0.07 -13.43
CA ASP A 78 -1.87 1.01 -14.18
C ASP A 78 -2.08 2.32 -13.40
N CYS A 79 -2.36 2.22 -12.10
CA CYS A 79 -2.44 3.36 -11.18
C CYS A 79 -2.26 2.92 -9.72
N ILE A 80 -2.02 3.89 -8.84
CA ILE A 80 -1.84 3.70 -7.41
C ILE A 80 -2.77 4.63 -6.64
N TYR A 81 -3.57 4.10 -5.72
CA TYR A 81 -4.40 4.91 -4.82
C TYR A 81 -3.90 4.83 -3.38
N ILE A 82 -3.85 5.97 -2.70
CA ILE A 82 -3.60 6.04 -1.26
C ILE A 82 -4.88 6.46 -0.57
N GLY A 83 -5.42 5.55 0.24
CA GLY A 83 -6.72 5.70 0.90
C GLY A 83 -6.60 5.90 2.41
N ARG A 84 -7.70 6.36 3.01
CA ARG A 84 -7.87 6.42 4.48
C ARG A 84 -8.65 5.21 4.99
N ARG A 85 -8.20 4.65 6.11
CA ARG A 85 -8.89 3.58 6.85
C ARG A 85 -9.14 3.97 8.29
N THR A 86 -10.35 3.70 8.78
CA THR A 86 -10.76 3.96 10.16
C THR A 86 -11.08 2.67 10.93
N ASP A 87 -10.93 1.52 10.28
CA ASP A 87 -11.29 0.20 10.80
C ASP A 87 -10.11 -0.58 11.40
N GLN A 88 -8.88 -0.10 11.20
CA GLN A 88 -7.65 -0.81 11.60
C GLN A 88 -7.21 -0.53 13.04
N ASN A 89 -7.28 0.73 13.48
CA ASN A 89 -6.71 1.14 14.76
C ASN A 89 -7.52 2.27 15.40
N SER A 90 -8.31 1.91 16.41
CA SER A 90 -9.16 2.84 17.16
C SER A 90 -8.40 3.91 17.96
N ALA A 91 -7.09 3.77 18.16
CA ALA A 91 -6.28 4.74 18.89
C ALA A 91 -5.87 5.96 18.05
N VAL A 92 -6.06 5.91 16.73
CA VAL A 92 -5.75 7.01 15.80
C VAL A 92 -6.98 7.37 14.97
N LYS A 93 -7.00 8.57 14.40
CA LYS A 93 -8.13 9.05 13.57
C LYS A 93 -8.29 8.20 12.31
N ALA A 94 -7.19 7.90 11.64
CA ALA A 94 -7.14 7.04 10.48
C ALA A 94 -5.72 6.48 10.30
N THR A 95 -5.64 5.33 9.66
CA THR A 95 -4.42 4.84 9.01
C THR A 95 -4.53 5.02 7.49
N LEU A 96 -3.41 4.88 6.78
CA LEU A 96 -3.37 4.91 5.33
C LEU A 96 -3.18 3.51 4.75
N ASP A 97 -3.83 3.23 3.63
CA ASP A 97 -3.56 2.05 2.79
C ASP A 97 -3.01 2.47 1.42
N CYS A 98 -2.39 1.53 0.71
CA CYS A 98 -1.88 1.74 -0.64
C CYS A 98 -2.38 0.63 -1.57
N SER A 99 -3.09 1.03 -2.61
CA SER A 99 -3.78 0.16 -3.56
C SER A 99 -3.04 0.23 -4.91
N LEU A 100 -2.48 -0.90 -5.36
CA LEU A 100 -1.82 -1.05 -6.66
C LEU A 100 -2.77 -1.74 -7.63
N PHE A 101 -3.11 -1.07 -8.74
CA PHE A 101 -3.91 -1.65 -9.80
C PHE A 101 -3.00 -2.35 -10.81
N LEU A 102 -3.06 -3.67 -10.82
CA LEU A 102 -2.29 -4.54 -11.72
C LEU A 102 -3.22 -5.15 -12.77
N SER A 103 -2.66 -5.78 -13.80
CA SER A 103 -3.42 -6.29 -14.94
C SER A 103 -4.55 -7.27 -14.58
N ASP A 104 -4.39 -8.05 -13.51
CA ASP A 104 -5.42 -9.00 -13.03
C ASP A 104 -6.22 -8.51 -11.82
N GLY A 105 -6.06 -7.24 -11.40
CA GLY A 105 -6.89 -6.62 -10.37
C GLY A 105 -6.13 -5.80 -9.33
N LEU A 106 -6.77 -5.63 -8.17
CA LEU A 106 -6.32 -4.76 -7.10
C LEU A 106 -5.51 -5.52 -6.04
N PHE A 107 -4.24 -5.14 -5.89
CA PHE A 107 -3.41 -5.54 -4.75
C PHE A 107 -3.30 -4.39 -3.75
N ARG A 108 -3.87 -4.54 -2.56
CA ARG A 108 -3.88 -3.50 -1.52
C ARG A 108 -2.96 -3.88 -0.37
N VAL A 109 -2.05 -2.98 -0.01
CA VAL A 109 -1.23 -3.06 1.20
C VAL A 109 -1.92 -2.27 2.30
N VAL A 110 -2.13 -2.91 3.46
CA VAL A 110 -2.88 -2.36 4.59
C VAL A 110 -2.00 -2.31 5.85
N PRO A 111 -1.11 -1.29 5.98
CA PRO A 111 -0.26 -1.10 7.14
C PRO A 111 -0.87 -0.14 8.17
N GLN A 112 -0.09 0.18 9.20
CA GLN A 112 -0.46 1.12 10.27
C GLN A 112 0.06 2.56 10.04
N TRP A 113 0.30 2.95 8.78
CA TRP A 113 0.76 4.31 8.43
C TRP A 113 -0.20 5.38 8.97
N CYS A 114 0.30 6.30 9.80
CA CYS A 114 -0.46 7.43 10.34
C CYS A 114 0.50 8.54 10.76
N SER A 115 0.04 9.79 10.94
CA SER A 115 0.94 10.90 11.31
C SER A 115 0.62 11.54 12.67
N TYR A 116 0.09 10.78 13.63
CA TYR A 116 -0.30 11.35 14.95
C TYR A 116 0.89 11.88 15.79
N LYS A 117 2.13 11.44 15.50
CA LYS A 117 3.38 11.94 16.11
C LYS A 117 4.53 11.91 15.09
N ASP A 118 5.65 12.53 15.40
CA ASP A 118 6.77 12.75 14.46
C ASP A 118 7.33 11.46 13.89
N THR A 119 7.69 10.50 14.73
CA THR A 119 8.22 9.22 14.24
C THR A 119 7.27 8.47 13.30
N ARG A 120 5.94 8.61 13.48
CA ARG A 120 4.95 7.96 12.59
C ARG A 120 4.77 8.69 11.27
N ALA A 121 4.91 10.01 11.28
CA ALA A 121 4.97 10.78 10.05
C ALA A 121 6.23 10.45 9.24
N ASP A 122 7.37 10.28 9.91
CA ASP A 122 8.61 9.86 9.25
C ASP A 122 8.48 8.47 8.61
N GLU A 123 7.72 7.56 9.20
CA GLU A 123 7.41 6.24 8.63
C GLU A 123 6.50 6.32 7.38
N ILE A 124 5.59 7.30 7.28
CA ILE A 124 4.88 7.57 6.02
C ILE A 124 5.87 8.05 4.96
N VAL A 125 6.78 8.95 5.32
CA VAL A 125 7.77 9.51 4.38
C VAL A 125 8.69 8.40 3.87
N GLY A 126 9.36 7.67 4.78
CA GLY A 126 10.34 6.65 4.42
C GLY A 126 9.73 5.34 3.91
N GLY A 127 8.55 4.97 4.39
CA GLY A 127 7.90 3.69 4.07
C GLY A 127 6.92 3.75 2.89
N LEU A 128 6.37 4.92 2.55
CA LEU A 128 5.40 5.10 1.47
C LEU A 128 5.86 6.11 0.42
N ILE A 129 6.17 7.34 0.82
CA ILE A 129 6.45 8.43 -0.14
C ILE A 129 7.78 8.20 -0.87
N GLU A 130 8.87 8.07 -0.14
CA GLU A 130 10.20 7.88 -0.75
C GLU A 130 10.27 6.66 -1.68
N PRO A 131 9.71 5.48 -1.34
CA PRO A 131 9.66 4.35 -2.26
C PRO A 131 8.93 4.65 -3.58
N LEU A 132 7.82 5.40 -3.54
CA LEU A 132 7.10 5.82 -4.74
C LEU A 132 7.93 6.76 -5.63
N PHE A 133 8.64 7.71 -5.02
CA PHE A 133 9.56 8.61 -5.72
C PHE A 133 10.75 7.86 -6.32
N LYS A 134 11.39 6.98 -5.56
CA LYS A 134 12.55 6.19 -6.00
C LYS A 134 12.23 5.26 -7.17
N ASN A 135 10.98 4.78 -7.26
CA ASN A 135 10.51 3.92 -8.35
C ASN A 135 9.82 4.70 -9.50
N GLU A 136 9.89 6.03 -9.51
CA GLU A 136 9.32 6.88 -10.57
C GLU A 136 7.81 6.68 -10.79
N LEU A 137 7.07 6.37 -9.72
CA LEU A 137 5.64 6.04 -9.77
C LEU A 137 4.73 7.24 -9.51
N ILE A 138 5.26 8.37 -9.06
CA ILE A 138 4.47 9.51 -8.53
C ILE A 138 3.42 10.04 -9.50
N ASP A 139 3.71 10.02 -10.81
CA ASP A 139 2.79 10.52 -11.81
C ASP A 139 1.54 9.67 -12.02
N ILE A 140 1.51 8.44 -11.47
CA ILE A 140 0.35 7.53 -11.47
C ILE A 140 -0.25 7.33 -10.07
N VAL A 141 0.14 8.14 -9.08
CA VAL A 141 -0.40 8.08 -7.70
C VAL A 141 -1.51 9.10 -7.50
N TYR A 142 -2.61 8.66 -6.90
CA TYR A 142 -3.74 9.49 -6.51
C TYR A 142 -4.09 9.28 -5.04
N ILE A 143 -4.56 10.33 -4.40
CA ILE A 143 -5.20 10.31 -3.08
C ILE A 143 -6.68 9.98 -3.31
N ASP A 144 -7.18 8.97 -2.60
CA ASP A 144 -8.59 8.60 -2.58
C ASP A 144 -9.26 9.17 -1.31
N TYR A 145 -10.11 10.18 -1.50
CA TYR A 145 -10.88 10.80 -0.41
C TYR A 145 -12.18 10.04 -0.11
N GLY A 146 -12.51 9.02 -0.91
CA GLY A 146 -13.77 8.30 -0.93
C GLY A 146 -14.80 8.96 -1.86
N GLN A 147 -15.92 8.28 -2.11
CA GLN A 147 -17.03 8.80 -2.91
C GLN A 147 -16.64 9.26 -4.33
N ASP A 148 -15.73 8.52 -4.97
CA ASP A 148 -15.20 8.83 -6.30
C ASP A 148 -14.43 10.17 -6.40
N GLU A 149 -13.98 10.71 -5.27
CA GLU A 149 -13.14 11.91 -5.21
C GLU A 149 -11.65 11.53 -5.15
N PHE A 150 -10.94 11.85 -6.23
CA PHE A 150 -9.52 11.58 -6.38
C PHE A 150 -8.73 12.84 -6.71
N GLU A 151 -7.56 13.00 -6.11
CA GLU A 151 -6.61 14.05 -6.43
C GLU A 151 -5.25 13.42 -6.74
N LYS A 152 -4.52 13.95 -7.73
CA LYS A 152 -3.16 13.47 -8.00
C LYS A 152 -2.25 13.79 -6.81
N LEU A 153 -1.41 12.84 -6.40
CA LEU A 153 -0.43 13.11 -5.35
C LEU A 153 0.56 14.19 -5.83
N PRO A 154 0.89 15.21 -5.02
CA PRO A 154 1.85 16.24 -5.41
C PRO A 154 3.22 15.67 -5.78
N ASP A 155 3.87 16.31 -6.77
CA ASP A 155 5.13 15.85 -7.35
C ASP A 155 6.37 16.21 -6.50
N SER A 156 6.19 16.78 -5.30
CA SER A 156 7.25 17.05 -4.34
C SER A 156 7.05 16.25 -3.05
N ILE A 157 8.13 15.72 -2.47
CA ILE A 157 8.08 14.94 -1.22
C ILE A 157 7.40 15.75 -0.11
N GLU A 158 7.68 17.05 -0.03
CA GLU A 158 7.13 17.92 0.99
C GLU A 158 5.60 18.08 0.87
N GLU A 159 5.10 18.38 -0.34
CA GLU A 159 3.67 18.57 -0.56
C GLU A 159 2.92 17.25 -0.47
N ALA A 160 3.48 16.15 -0.99
CA ALA A 160 2.96 14.81 -0.81
C ALA A 160 2.84 14.45 0.68
N SER A 161 3.86 14.76 1.48
CA SER A 161 3.84 14.55 2.93
C SER A 161 2.70 15.32 3.59
N ARG A 162 2.55 16.62 3.27
CA ARG A 162 1.46 17.45 3.81
C ARG A 162 0.08 16.90 3.44
N ALA A 163 -0.08 16.45 2.21
CA ALA A 163 -1.34 15.87 1.72
C ALA A 163 -1.68 14.56 2.46
N LEU A 164 -0.73 13.63 2.57
CA LEU A 164 -0.96 12.34 3.24
C LEU A 164 -1.11 12.47 4.77
N PHE A 165 -0.41 13.41 5.40
CA PHE A 165 -0.61 13.70 6.82
C PHE A 165 -2.03 14.23 7.09
N SER A 166 -2.51 15.11 6.21
CA SER A 166 -3.87 15.64 6.26
C SER A 166 -4.90 14.53 6.03
N LEU A 167 -4.66 13.64 5.06
CA LEU A 167 -5.50 12.47 4.79
C LEU A 167 -5.64 11.54 6.00
N SER A 168 -4.55 11.32 6.76
CA SER A 168 -4.59 10.52 8.00
C SER A 168 -5.23 11.27 9.20
N GLY A 169 -5.65 12.52 9.01
CA GLY A 169 -6.35 13.34 10.01
C GLY A 169 -5.44 14.17 10.92
N TYR A 170 -4.15 14.26 10.63
CA TYR A 170 -3.16 15.00 11.41
C TYR A 170 -2.34 15.92 10.51
N PRO A 171 -2.93 17.03 10.03
CA PRO A 171 -2.20 18.01 9.22
C PRO A 171 -1.04 18.56 10.04
N LYS A 172 0.18 18.19 9.66
CA LYS A 172 1.38 18.72 10.28
C LYS A 172 1.83 19.95 9.52
N TYR A 173 1.68 21.10 10.16
CA TYR A 173 2.36 22.30 9.73
C TYR A 173 3.80 22.23 10.27
N LYS A 174 4.78 21.86 9.44
CA LYS A 174 6.14 22.34 9.71
C LYS A 174 6.11 23.83 9.39
N LYS A 175 6.07 24.66 10.43
CA LYS A 175 6.60 26.02 10.33
C LYS A 175 8.10 25.82 10.10
N GLU A 176 8.60 26.22 8.93
CA GLU A 176 10.03 26.35 8.72
C GLU A 176 10.62 27.12 9.91
N VAL A 177 11.60 26.52 10.58
CA VAL A 177 12.51 27.29 11.41
C VAL A 177 13.67 27.64 10.49
N LEU A 178 13.77 28.96 10.25
CA LEU A 178 14.84 29.72 9.59
C LEU A 178 16.25 29.18 9.88
#